data_AF-A0A7Y2YPP0-F1
#
_entry.id   AF-A0A7Y2YPP0-F1
#
_cell.length_a   1.000
_cell.length_b   1.000
_cell.length_c   1.000
_cell.angle_alpha   90.00
_cell.angle_beta   90.00
_cell.angle_gamma   90.00
#
_symmetry.space_group_name_H-M   'P 1'
#
loop_
_entity.id
_entity.type
_entity.pdbx_description
1 polymer ?
#
loop_
_entity_poly.entity_id
_entity_poly.type
_entity_poly.pdbx_seq_one_letter_code
_entity_poly.pdbx_strand_id
1 'polypeptide(L)'
;MTFAVITHVNHLNEGHDYLAYAPYVREMNLWFKHVDEVKIVAPLSKQTKTSIDLAYVHDKINFNSVPRIEFTNLLAFILSLFKLPVILIKIYRVCKASDH
;
A
#
# COMPACT_ATOMS: atom_id res chain seq x y z
N MET A 1 2.63 12.67 -14.00
CA MET A 1 2.36 13.00 -12.58
C MET A 1 2.74 11.84 -11.67
N THR A 2 3.11 12.14 -10.43
CA THR A 2 3.30 11.16 -9.34
C THR A 2 1.99 10.97 -8.58
N PHE A 3 1.51 9.72 -8.50
CA PHE A 3 0.23 9.36 -7.90
C PHE A 3 0.43 8.60 -6.59
N ALA A 4 -0.11 9.13 -5.50
CA ALA A 4 -0.07 8.55 -4.17
C ALA A 4 -1.25 7.60 -3.95
N VAL A 5 -0.95 6.39 -3.50
CA VAL A 5 -1.95 5.40 -3.08
C VAL A 5 -1.76 5.14 -1.59
N ILE A 6 -2.70 5.60 -0.75
CA ILE A 6 -2.67 5.38 0.69
C ILE A 6 -3.76 4.36 1.01
N THR A 7 -3.38 3.18 1.49
CA THR A 7 -4.32 2.09 1.71
C THR A 7 -3.92 1.21 2.90
N HIS A 8 -4.92 0.59 3.52
CA HIS A 8 -4.72 -0.45 4.53
C HIS A 8 -4.75 -1.86 3.92
N VAL A 9 -5.02 -1.98 2.61
CA VAL A 9 -4.99 -3.27 1.90
C VAL A 9 -3.62 -3.92 2.07
N ASN A 10 -3.62 -5.21 2.33
CA ASN A 10 -2.40 -5.98 2.50
C ASN A 10 -1.79 -6.30 1.15
N HIS A 11 -0.49 -6.06 1.06
CA HIS A 11 0.26 -6.36 -0.14
C HIS A 11 1.24 -7.50 0.11
N LEU A 12 1.40 -8.33 -0.90
CA LEU A 12 2.46 -9.32 -1.00
C LEU A 12 3.60 -8.71 -1.83
N ASN A 13 4.83 -9.11 -1.52
CA ASN A 13 5.99 -8.78 -2.34
C ASN A 13 6.55 -10.09 -2.92
N GLU A 14 6.43 -10.28 -4.23
CA GLU A 14 7.00 -11.39 -4.97
C GLU A 14 8.11 -10.89 -5.90
N GLY A 15 9.30 -10.66 -5.32
CA GLY A 15 10.47 -10.21 -6.06
C GLY A 15 10.36 -8.75 -6.49
N HIS A 16 9.99 -8.52 -7.75
CA HIS A 16 9.81 -7.17 -8.31
C HIS A 16 8.34 -6.72 -8.29
N ASP A 17 7.41 -7.63 -8.03
CA ASP A 17 5.99 -7.36 -8.11
C ASP A 17 5.35 -7.19 -6.74
N TYR A 18 4.43 -6.22 -6.65
CA TYR A 18 3.54 -6.05 -5.52
C TYR A 18 2.14 -6.54 -5.89
N LEU A 19 1.59 -7.44 -5.08
CA LEU A 19 0.28 -8.03 -5.30
C LEU A 19 -0.69 -7.68 -4.19
N ALA A 20 -1.97 -7.57 -4.52
CA ALA A 20 -3.05 -7.40 -3.57
C ALA A 20 -4.36 -7.95 -4.14
N TYR A 21 -5.45 -7.81 -3.39
CA TYR A 21 -6.77 -8.29 -3.76
C TYR A 21 -7.20 -7.85 -5.18
N ALA A 22 -7.52 -8.82 -6.03
CA ALA A 22 -7.64 -8.62 -7.47
C ALA A 22 -8.65 -7.55 -7.90
N PRO A 23 -9.87 -7.44 -7.34
CA PRO A 23 -10.80 -6.36 -7.68
C PRO A 23 -10.21 -4.97 -7.44
N TYR A 24 -9.52 -4.77 -6.31
CA TYR A 24 -8.87 -3.50 -6.00
C TYR A 24 -7.71 -3.20 -6.97
N VAL A 25 -6.85 -4.19 -7.22
CA VAL A 25 -5.70 -4.03 -8.13
C VAL A 25 -6.14 -3.77 -9.57
N ARG A 26 -7.25 -4.37 -10.02
CA ARG A 26 -7.81 -4.09 -11.36
C ARG A 26 -8.16 -2.62 -11.53
N GLU A 27 -8.83 -2.02 -10.55
CA GLU A 27 -9.14 -0.59 -10.58
C GLU A 27 -7.87 0.25 -10.59
N MET A 28 -6.91 -0.03 -9.70
CA MET A 28 -5.64 0.71 -9.64
C MET A 28 -4.85 0.61 -10.95
N ASN A 29 -4.82 -0.56 -11.59
CA ASN A 29 -4.16 -0.75 -12.88
C ASN A 29 -4.82 0.03 -14.04
N LEU A 30 -6.09 0.46 -13.90
CA LEU A 30 -6.69 1.40 -14.87
C LEU A 30 -6.13 2.80 -14.67
N TRP A 31 -6.04 3.28 -13.42
CA TRP A 31 -5.46 4.59 -13.10
C TRP A 31 -3.97 4.68 -13.44
N PHE A 32 -3.22 3.60 -13.18
CA PHE A 32 -1.77 3.59 -13.34
C PHE A 32 -1.32 3.76 -14.80
N LYS A 33 -2.19 3.52 -15.78
CA LYS A 33 -1.91 3.78 -17.20
C LYS A 33 -1.72 5.27 -17.54
N HIS A 34 -2.12 6.16 -16.64
CA HIS A 34 -2.20 7.60 -16.89
C HIS A 34 -1.28 8.42 -15.99
N VAL A 35 -0.28 7.78 -15.35
CA VAL A 35 0.66 8.39 -14.40
C VAL A 35 2.09 7.97 -14.74
N ASP A 36 3.07 8.74 -14.27
CA ASP A 36 4.50 8.44 -14.54
C ASP A 36 5.14 7.63 -13.40
N GLU A 37 4.64 7.80 -12.18
CA GLU A 37 5.15 7.16 -10.97
C GLU A 37 4.00 6.91 -9.99
N VAL A 38 4.03 5.76 -9.32
CA VAL A 38 3.09 5.42 -8.26
C VAL A 38 3.85 5.30 -6.94
N LYS A 39 3.39 6.00 -5.91
CA LYS A 39 3.91 5.87 -4.53
C LYS A 39 2.85 5.25 -3.63
N ILE A 40 3.06 4.01 -3.20
CA ILE A 40 2.09 3.26 -2.41
C ILE A 40 2.48 3.29 -0.93
N VAL A 41 1.62 3.76 -0.04
CA VAL A 41 1.76 3.63 1.41
C VAL A 41 0.78 2.57 1.89
N ALA A 42 1.29 1.39 2.22
CA ALA A 42 0.45 0.25 2.60
C ALA A 42 1.21 -0.79 3.45
N PRO A 43 0.51 -1.66 4.20
CA PRO A 43 1.15 -2.76 4.91
C PRO A 43 1.62 -3.88 3.96
N LEU A 44 2.81 -4.41 4.25
CA LEU A 44 3.30 -5.67 3.65
C LEU A 44 2.91 -6.86 4.52
N SER A 45 2.42 -7.90 3.86
CA SER A 45 2.04 -9.19 4.44
C SER A 45 3.07 -10.25 4.08
N LYS A 46 3.27 -11.20 5.00
CA LYS A 46 4.08 -12.42 4.79
C LYS A 46 3.22 -13.63 4.40
N GLN A 47 1.95 -13.39 4.05
CA GLN A 47 1.05 -14.45 3.62
C GLN A 47 1.49 -15.04 2.28
N THR A 48 1.06 -16.26 2.00
CA THR A 48 1.27 -16.87 0.70
C THR A 48 0.27 -16.31 -0.30
N LYS A 49 0.71 -16.11 -1.54
CA LYS A 49 -0.16 -15.76 -2.65
C LYS A 49 -1.27 -16.77 -2.83
N THR A 50 -2.45 -16.24 -3.13
CA THR A 50 -3.66 -16.99 -3.40
C THR A 50 -4.19 -16.64 -4.79
N SER A 51 -5.21 -17.38 -5.27
CA SER A 51 -5.84 -17.13 -6.56
C SER A 51 -6.58 -15.78 -6.65
N ILE A 52 -6.81 -15.11 -5.52
CA ILE A 52 -7.47 -13.80 -5.46
C ILE A 52 -6.49 -12.64 -5.45
N ASP A 53 -5.18 -12.90 -5.49
CA ASP A 53 -4.14 -11.87 -5.55
C ASP A 53 -3.76 -11.58 -7.01
N LEU A 54 -3.61 -10.29 -7.33
CA LEU A 54 -3.21 -9.80 -8.65
C LEU A 54 -2.05 -8.81 -8.49
N ALA A 55 -1.11 -8.84 -9.42
CA ALA A 55 0.00 -7.89 -9.46
C ALA A 55 -0.43 -6.53 -10.00
N TYR A 56 0.16 -5.46 -9.46
CA TYR A 56 0.12 -4.17 -10.12
C TYR A 56 0.88 -4.20 -11.44
N VAL A 57 0.42 -3.43 -12.41
CA VAL A 57 1.04 -3.29 -13.73
C VAL A 57 1.45 -1.84 -13.90
N HIS A 58 2.70 -1.54 -13.53
CA HIS A 58 3.32 -0.23 -13.71
C HIS A 58 4.83 -0.31 -13.53
N ASP A 59 5.62 0.33 -14.39
CA ASP A 59 7.08 0.19 -14.40
C ASP A 59 7.76 0.88 -13.21
N LYS A 60 7.12 1.90 -12.64
CA LYS A 60 7.69 2.75 -11.59
C LYS A 60 6.81 2.80 -10.35
N ILE A 61 6.88 1.74 -9.54
CA ILE A 61 6.19 1.66 -8.25
C ILE A 61 7.20 1.84 -7.11
N ASN A 62 6.97 2.84 -6.26
CA ASN A 62 7.71 3.09 -5.04
C ASN A 62 6.83 2.70 -3.83
N PHE A 63 7.13 1.54 -3.25
CA PHE A 63 6.36 1.00 -2.14
C PHE A 63 6.93 1.43 -0.78
N ASN A 64 6.12 2.19 -0.03
CA ASN A 64 6.41 2.75 1.27
C ASN A 64 5.69 1.92 2.36
N SER A 65 6.30 0.81 2.76
CA SER A 65 5.69 -0.13 3.71
C SER A 65 5.40 0.52 5.07
N VAL A 66 4.20 0.34 5.60
CA VAL A 66 3.80 0.77 6.95
C VAL A 66 3.44 -0.42 7.83
N PRO A 67 3.58 -0.33 9.17
CA PRO A 67 3.09 -1.38 10.04
C PRO A 67 1.57 -1.50 9.94
N ARG A 68 1.05 -2.74 9.93
CA ARG A 68 -0.39 -3.00 10.00
C ARG A 68 -0.95 -2.51 11.34
N ILE A 69 -2.06 -1.80 11.26
CA ILE A 69 -2.91 -1.44 12.42
C ILE A 69 -4.19 -2.29 12.42
N GLU A 70 -4.74 -2.53 13.60
CA GLU A 70 -5.94 -3.31 13.80
C GLU A 70 -6.63 -2.84 15.09
N PHE A 71 -7.96 -2.74 15.06
CA PHE A 71 -8.75 -2.19 16.15
C PHE A 71 -9.82 -3.18 16.65
N THR A 72 -9.57 -4.49 16.48
CA THR A 72 -10.51 -5.56 16.82
C THR A 72 -10.57 -5.87 18.32
N ASN A 73 -9.53 -5.52 19.09
CA ASN A 73 -9.47 -5.72 20.53
C ASN A 73 -8.59 -4.65 21.21
N LEU A 74 -8.68 -4.55 22.54
CA LEU A 74 -8.01 -3.50 23.33
C LEU A 74 -6.48 -3.52 23.18
N LEU A 75 -5.88 -4.70 23.16
CA LEU A 75 -4.42 -4.83 22.98
C LEU A 75 -4.00 -4.38 21.59
N ALA A 76 -4.72 -4.83 20.55
CA ALA A 76 -4.48 -4.41 19.16
C ALA A 76 -4.67 -2.89 18.98
N PHE A 77 -5.67 -2.31 19.65
CA PHE A 77 -5.91 -0.86 19.65
C PHE A 77 -4.72 -0.08 20.22
N ILE A 78 -4.25 -0.45 21.42
CA ILE A 78 -3.12 0.22 22.08
C ILE A 78 -1.85 0.09 21.22
N LEU A 79 -1.56 -1.12 20.71
CA LEU A 79 -0.43 -1.34 19.80
C LEU A 79 -0.54 -0.53 18.50
N SER A 80 -1.75 -0.35 17.98
CA SER A 80 -2.01 0.45 16.79
C SER A 80 -1.78 1.95 17.03
N LEU A 81 -2.16 2.46 18.20
CA LEU A 81 -1.92 3.85 18.60
C LEU A 81 -0.42 4.17 18.58
N PHE A 82 0.43 3.26 19.07
CA PHE A 82 1.89 3.42 19.01
C PHE A 82 2.48 3.35 17.59
N LYS A 83 1.78 2.72 16.65
CA LYS A 83 2.20 2.64 15.23
C LYS A 83 1.83 3.89 14.43
N LEU A 84 0.80 4.63 14.85
CA LEU A 84 0.27 5.79 14.12
C LEU A 84 1.32 6.87 13.80
N PRO A 85 2.23 7.28 14.72
CA PRO A 85 3.20 8.32 14.39
C PRO A 85 4.06 8.00 13.17
N VAL A 86 4.52 6.75 13.04
CA VAL A 86 5.32 6.30 11.89
C VAL A 86 4.48 6.30 10.61
N ILE A 87 3.22 5.88 10.69
CA ILE A 87 2.29 5.86 9.56
C ILE A 87 2.03 7.30 9.06
N LEU A 88 1.71 8.22 9.97
CA LEU A 88 1.42 9.61 9.64
C LEU A 88 2.63 10.31 9.01
N ILE A 89 3.84 10.06 9.51
CA ILE A 89 5.08 10.59 8.91
C ILE A 89 5.28 10.06 7.48
N LYS A 90 5.03 8.76 7.24
CA LYS A 90 5.16 8.17 5.90
C LYS A 90 4.10 8.72 4.93
N ILE A 91 2.85 8.82 5.36
CA ILE A 91 1.77 9.43 4.59
C ILE A 91 2.15 10.87 4.23
N TYR A 92 2.54 11.69 5.21
CA TYR A 92 2.94 13.08 4.98
C TYR A 92 4.06 13.20 3.95
N ARG A 93 5.11 12.37 4.06
CA ARG A 93 6.23 12.38 3.12
C ARG A 93 5.81 12.00 1.69
N VAL A 94 4.94 11.00 1.54
CA VAL A 94 4.45 10.59 0.23
C VAL A 94 3.54 11.64 -0.38
N CYS A 95 2.58 12.19 0.38
CA CYS A 95 1.73 13.29 -0.09
C CYS A 95 2.57 14.50 -0.52
N LYS A 96 3.56 14.90 0.29
CA LYS A 96 4.46 16.02 -0.05
C LYS A 96 5.25 15.80 -1.34
N ALA A 97 5.50 14.55 -1.71
CA ALA A 97 6.30 14.16 -2.86
C ALA A 97 5.46 13.63 -4.03
N SER A 98 4.15 13.86 -4.03
CA SER A 98 3.21 13.41 -5.07
C SER A 98 2.36 14.57 -5.56
N ASP A 99 1.90 14.50 -6.80
CA ASP A 99 1.05 15.53 -7.41
C ASP A 99 -0.43 15.30 -7.10
N HIS A 100 -0.81 14.03 -6.90
CA HIS A 100 -2.15 13.57 -6.54
C HIS A 100 -2.06 12.46 -5.51
#